data_AF-A0A1D1YVC0-F1
#
_entry.id   AF-A0A1D1YVC0-F1
#
_cell.length_a   1.000
_cell.length_b   1.000
_cell.length_c   1.000
_cell.angle_alpha   90.00
_cell.angle_beta   90.00
_cell.angle_gamma   90.00
#
_symmetry.space_group_name_H-M   'P 1'
#
loop_
_entity.id
_entity.type
_entity.pdbx_description
1 polymer ?
#
loop_
_entity_poly.entity_id
_entity_poly.type
_entity_poly.pdbx_seq_one_letter_code
_entity_poly.pdbx_strand_id
1 'polypeptide(L)'
;MVVNGRPLKRAKKRVTADLCDFLTFPAGAEAGLVGPFRANVRAFLSRHARLPPPSSVLSPTAAPHLLTWRVSFRVGGPKGDGEGDEEPGRKGEEGSPPPPPLIVDLDVVEEDVARSRSVYCDQCRVVGWSGHPVCGKRYHFIIRSDSSAASHVNQTCARCGSLLQDFDTRCTVCSYEMSADDLEDWAYLQLGDSTHLLHGVIHTNGYGHLLRVNGREGGSKFLTGRDVMGFWDRLCKMLCVSLVDVNGAAG
;
A
#
# COMPACT_ATOMS: atom_id res chain seq x y z
N MET A 1 52.21 -15.75 -6.40
CA MET A 1 51.12 -15.24 -7.26
C MET A 1 49.98 -14.80 -6.36
N VAL A 2 49.77 -13.50 -6.19
CA VAL A 2 48.64 -12.95 -5.43
C VAL A 2 47.83 -12.11 -6.42
N VAL A 3 46.64 -12.58 -6.75
CA VAL A 3 45.74 -11.94 -7.72
C VAL A 3 44.85 -10.96 -6.95
N ASN A 4 45.22 -9.68 -6.95
CA ASN A 4 44.39 -8.61 -6.38
C ASN A 4 43.26 -8.27 -7.36
N GLY A 5 42.08 -8.86 -7.15
CA GLY A 5 40.85 -8.52 -7.87
C GLY A 5 40.35 -7.12 -7.49
N ARG A 6 40.10 -6.27 -8.50
CA ARG A 6 39.54 -4.93 -8.33
C ARG A 6 38.10 -4.99 -7.82
N PRO A 7 37.66 -4.09 -6.93
CA PRO A 7 36.26 -4.03 -6.50
C PRO A 7 35.41 -3.46 -7.65
N LEU A 8 34.42 -4.23 -8.11
CA LEU A 8 33.42 -3.77 -9.06
C LEU A 8 32.56 -2.69 -8.37
N LYS A 9 32.61 -1.47 -8.90
CA LYS A 9 31.76 -0.36 -8.46
C LYS A 9 30.30 -0.72 -8.75
N ARG A 10 29.54 -1.04 -7.70
CA ARG A 10 28.08 -1.24 -7.76
C ARG A 10 27.45 0.10 -8.15
N ALA A 11 26.93 0.18 -9.38
CA ALA A 11 26.21 1.34 -9.87
C ALA A 11 25.01 1.63 -8.94
N LYS A 12 24.99 2.81 -8.33
CA LYS A 12 23.82 3.33 -7.60
C LYS A 12 22.73 3.62 -8.64
N LYS A 13 21.88 2.63 -8.91
CA LYS A 13 20.67 2.77 -9.73
C LYS A 13 19.78 3.84 -9.10
N ARG A 14 19.41 4.87 -9.87
CA ARG A 14 18.62 6.01 -9.37
C ARG A 14 17.19 5.51 -9.11
N VAL A 15 16.86 5.35 -7.83
CA VAL A 15 15.72 4.59 -7.27
C VAL A 15 14.32 5.04 -7.74
N THR A 16 14.18 6.22 -8.33
CA THR A 16 12.88 6.80 -8.74
C THR A 16 12.52 6.61 -10.21
N ALA A 17 13.47 6.26 -11.08
CA ALA A 17 13.24 6.15 -12.53
C ALA A 17 12.55 4.84 -12.96
N ASP A 18 12.56 3.80 -12.10
CA ASP A 18 12.00 2.48 -12.39
C ASP A 18 10.61 2.24 -11.76
N LEU A 19 9.93 3.28 -11.25
CA LEU A 19 8.61 3.09 -10.63
C LEU A 19 7.54 2.86 -11.71
N CYS A 20 6.67 1.89 -11.46
CA CYS A 20 5.49 1.65 -12.28
C CYS A 20 4.52 2.85 -12.20
N ASP A 21 3.84 3.13 -13.30
CA ASP A 21 2.84 4.18 -13.37
C ASP A 21 1.50 3.71 -12.78
N PHE A 22 0.97 4.43 -11.81
CA PHE A 22 -0.23 4.03 -11.06
C PHE A 22 -1.47 3.86 -11.96
N LEU A 23 -1.63 4.73 -12.96
CA LEU A 23 -2.83 4.80 -13.80
C LEU A 23 -2.85 3.73 -14.89
N THR A 24 -1.68 3.18 -15.22
CA THR A 24 -1.53 2.17 -16.29
C THR A 24 -1.03 0.81 -15.77
N PHE A 25 -0.60 0.72 -14.51
CA PHE A 25 -0.16 -0.54 -13.91
C PHE A 25 -1.31 -1.54 -13.75
N PRO A 26 -1.09 -2.84 -14.04
CA PRO A 26 0.11 -3.43 -14.64
C PRO A 26 0.16 -3.22 -16.16
N ALA A 27 1.35 -2.91 -16.68
CA ALA A 27 1.56 -2.66 -18.10
C ALA A 27 2.17 -3.89 -18.81
N GLY A 28 1.72 -4.18 -20.04
CA GLY A 28 2.32 -5.20 -20.91
C GLY A 28 2.09 -6.66 -20.47
N ALA A 29 3.09 -7.52 -20.67
CA ALA A 29 3.05 -8.98 -20.42
C ALA A 29 2.84 -9.37 -18.93
N GLU A 30 2.91 -8.40 -18.03
CA GLU A 30 2.63 -8.57 -16.60
C GLU A 30 1.12 -8.52 -16.27
N ALA A 31 0.27 -8.17 -17.24
CA ALA A 31 -1.16 -7.97 -17.04
C ALA A 31 -1.97 -9.25 -16.74
N GLY A 32 -1.34 -10.42 -16.72
CA GLY A 32 -2.02 -11.68 -16.41
C GLY A 32 -1.05 -12.73 -15.88
N LEU A 33 -0.86 -12.78 -14.56
CA LEU A 33 -0.19 -13.91 -13.94
C LEU A 33 -1.12 -15.12 -13.99
N VAL A 34 -0.63 -16.25 -14.48
CA VAL A 34 -1.42 -17.49 -14.54
C VAL A 34 -1.22 -18.27 -13.25
N GLY A 35 -2.30 -18.51 -12.52
CA GLY A 35 -2.28 -19.35 -11.33
C GLY A 35 -3.12 -18.82 -10.18
N PRO A 36 -3.06 -19.47 -9.00
CA PRO A 36 -3.82 -19.05 -7.84
C PRO A 36 -3.24 -17.77 -7.21
N PHE A 37 -4.09 -16.96 -6.61
CA PHE A 37 -3.72 -15.71 -5.92
C PHE A 37 -2.46 -15.82 -5.06
N ARG A 38 -2.33 -16.87 -4.24
CA ARG A 38 -1.15 -17.13 -3.38
C ARG A 38 0.19 -17.18 -4.12
N ALA A 39 0.21 -17.65 -5.37
CA ALA A 39 1.42 -17.67 -6.18
C ALA A 39 1.66 -16.27 -6.77
N ASN A 40 0.60 -15.65 -7.27
CA ASN A 40 0.64 -14.36 -7.94
C ASN A 40 1.03 -13.22 -7.00
N VAL A 41 0.50 -13.19 -5.77
CA VAL A 41 0.85 -12.17 -4.77
C VAL A 41 2.32 -12.27 -4.36
N ARG A 42 2.86 -13.48 -4.22
CA ARG A 42 4.30 -13.67 -3.93
C ARG A 42 5.18 -13.21 -5.11
N ALA A 43 4.78 -13.52 -6.34
CA ALA A 43 5.48 -13.06 -7.53
C ALA A 43 5.44 -11.52 -7.63
N PHE A 44 4.27 -10.92 -7.44
CA PHE A 44 4.08 -9.47 -7.40
C PHE A 44 4.98 -8.80 -6.36
N LEU A 45 4.95 -9.29 -5.11
CA LEU A 45 5.79 -8.74 -4.04
C LEU A 45 7.28 -8.92 -4.34
N SER A 46 7.71 -10.08 -4.85
CA SER A 46 9.12 -10.30 -5.20
C SER A 46 9.64 -9.36 -6.29
N ARG A 47 8.76 -8.88 -7.18
CA ARG A 47 9.10 -8.02 -8.31
C ARG A 47 9.03 -6.54 -7.96
N HIS A 48 8.01 -6.14 -7.20
CA HIS A 48 7.66 -4.73 -7.01
C HIS A 48 7.85 -4.23 -5.59
N ALA A 49 7.86 -5.11 -4.58
CA ALA A 49 8.02 -4.67 -3.21
C ALA A 49 9.45 -4.20 -2.95
N ARG A 50 9.54 -3.08 -2.26
CA ARG A 50 10.74 -2.66 -1.56
C ARG A 50 10.59 -3.15 -0.13
N LEU A 51 11.72 -3.56 0.46
CA LEU A 51 11.73 -3.75 1.91
C LEU A 51 11.29 -2.42 2.53
N PRO A 52 10.28 -2.44 3.42
CA PRO A 52 9.89 -1.22 4.09
C PRO A 52 11.13 -0.60 4.74
N PRO A 53 11.24 0.74 4.78
CA PRO A 53 12.24 1.36 5.64
C PRO A 53 12.06 0.79 7.06
N PRO A 54 13.13 0.67 7.86
CA PRO A 54 13.02 0.18 9.23
C PRO A 54 11.92 0.89 10.04
N SER A 55 11.57 2.12 9.64
CA SER A 55 10.50 2.98 10.19
C SER A 55 9.07 2.65 9.77
N SER A 56 8.82 1.60 8.98
CA SER A 56 7.44 1.18 8.75
C SER A 56 6.88 0.54 10.01
N VAL A 57 5.80 1.10 10.52
CA VAL A 57 5.26 0.78 11.87
C VAL A 57 4.45 -0.51 11.90
N LEU A 58 4.41 -1.20 10.77
CA LEU A 58 4.05 -2.62 10.67
C LEU A 58 5.31 -3.51 10.62
N SER A 59 6.42 -3.02 11.20
CA SER A 59 7.65 -3.78 11.38
C SER A 59 7.34 -5.04 12.20
N PRO A 60 7.94 -6.20 11.86
CA PRO A 60 7.65 -7.47 12.52
C PRO A 60 7.89 -7.48 14.04
N THR A 61 8.56 -6.46 14.59
CA THR A 61 8.77 -6.28 16.03
C THR A 61 7.53 -5.79 16.79
N ALA A 62 6.63 -5.03 16.16
CA ALA A 62 5.44 -4.45 16.81
C ALA A 62 4.21 -5.38 16.74
N ALA A 63 4.07 -6.12 15.64
CA ALA A 63 3.01 -7.11 15.46
C ALA A 63 3.57 -8.35 14.74
N PRO A 64 3.96 -9.41 15.46
CA PRO A 64 4.71 -10.54 14.88
C PRO A 64 3.88 -11.46 13.98
N HIS A 65 2.60 -11.17 13.81
CA HIS A 65 1.66 -11.84 12.91
C HIS A 65 1.33 -10.99 11.67
N LEU A 66 1.87 -9.77 11.57
CA LEU A 66 1.74 -8.89 10.41
C LEU A 66 3.08 -8.77 9.70
N LEU A 67 3.08 -9.04 8.40
CA LEU A 67 4.23 -8.82 7.52
C LEU A 67 3.85 -7.78 6.48
N THR A 68 4.62 -6.70 6.39
CA THR A 68 4.29 -5.60 5.48
C THR A 68 5.34 -5.45 4.39
N TRP A 69 4.85 -5.25 3.17
CA TRP A 69 5.63 -4.88 2.01
C TRP A 69 5.11 -3.55 1.47
N ARG A 70 6.02 -2.74 0.93
CA ARG A 70 5.65 -1.46 0.30
C ARG A 70 5.97 -1.49 -1.18
N VAL A 71 5.00 -1.13 -2.01
CA VAL A 71 5.14 -0.97 -3.45
C VAL A 71 4.85 0.48 -3.82
N SER A 72 5.83 1.16 -4.40
CA SER A 72 5.69 2.57 -4.78
C SER A 72 5.33 2.71 -6.26
N PHE A 73 4.42 3.63 -6.57
CA PHE A 73 3.99 3.95 -7.93
C PHE A 73 4.18 5.44 -8.19
N ARG A 74 4.52 5.80 -9.43
CA ARG A 74 4.51 7.20 -9.86
C ARG A 74 3.10 7.60 -10.30
N VAL A 75 2.72 8.83 -10.00
CA VAL A 75 1.46 9.44 -10.45
C VAL A 75 1.79 10.68 -11.29
N GLY A 76 1.76 10.52 -12.60
CA GLY A 76 1.97 11.61 -13.56
C GLY A 76 3.42 11.82 -14.02
N GLY A 77 3.56 12.07 -15.33
CA GLY A 77 4.75 12.58 -16.03
C GLY A 77 4.84 12.08 -17.48
N PRO A 78 5.36 12.92 -18.42
CA PRO A 78 4.59 13.78 -19.31
C PRO A 78 3.70 13.02 -20.30
N LYS A 79 2.55 13.61 -20.68
CA LYS A 79 1.90 13.28 -21.97
C LYS A 79 2.90 13.59 -23.09
N GLY A 80 3.62 12.57 -23.52
CA GLY A 80 4.18 12.54 -24.86
C GLY A 80 3.07 12.21 -25.84
N ASP A 81 3.03 12.98 -26.93
CA ASP A 81 2.50 12.65 -28.26
C ASP A 81 0.96 12.65 -28.47
N GLY A 82 0.47 13.70 -29.17
CA GLY A 82 -0.64 13.57 -30.14
C GLY A 82 -1.74 14.64 -30.13
N GLU A 83 -1.55 15.70 -30.94
CA GLU A 83 -2.52 16.56 -31.67
C GLU A 83 -3.65 17.32 -30.94
N GLY A 84 -3.66 18.65 -31.14
CA GLY A 84 -4.83 19.51 -30.97
C GLY A 84 -4.55 20.98 -30.63
N ASP A 85 -4.34 21.79 -31.67
CA ASP A 85 -4.40 23.26 -31.77
C ASP A 85 -3.42 24.16 -30.99
N GLU A 86 -2.62 24.87 -31.79
CA GLU A 86 -1.82 26.04 -31.44
C GLU A 86 -2.73 27.22 -31.08
N GLU A 87 -2.55 27.80 -29.90
CA GLU A 87 -2.95 29.19 -29.63
C GLU A 87 -1.71 29.96 -29.14
N PRO A 88 -1.29 31.04 -29.84
CA PRO A 88 -0.04 31.71 -29.53
C PRO A 88 -0.25 32.81 -28.49
N GLY A 89 0.35 32.67 -27.30
CA GLY A 89 0.67 33.85 -26.50
C GLY A 89 0.70 33.67 -25.00
N ARG A 90 1.87 33.28 -24.46
CA ARG A 90 2.51 34.02 -23.35
C ARG A 90 3.96 33.58 -23.20
N LYS A 91 4.90 34.49 -23.49
CA LYS A 91 6.32 34.31 -23.21
C LYS A 91 6.57 34.32 -21.69
N GLY A 92 7.22 33.26 -21.21
CA GLY A 92 8.32 33.32 -20.23
C GLY A 92 7.99 33.54 -18.76
N GLU A 93 7.95 32.44 -18.00
CA GLU A 93 8.70 32.31 -16.73
C GLU A 93 9.42 30.94 -16.76
N GLU A 94 10.56 30.89 -17.45
CA GLU A 94 11.52 29.78 -17.34
C GLU A 94 12.25 29.88 -15.99
N GLY A 95 12.19 28.84 -15.18
CA GLY A 95 13.03 28.75 -13.98
C GLY A 95 12.54 27.87 -12.84
N SER A 96 11.30 27.38 -12.87
CA SER A 96 10.85 26.44 -11.83
C SER A 96 11.33 25.02 -12.16
N PRO A 97 12.11 24.35 -11.30
CA PRO A 97 12.43 22.93 -11.51
C PRO A 97 11.12 22.13 -11.63
N PRO A 98 11.06 21.10 -12.49
CA PRO A 98 9.86 20.29 -12.62
C PRO A 98 9.45 19.79 -11.23
N PRO A 99 8.16 19.87 -10.87
CA PRO A 99 7.72 19.42 -9.55
C PRO A 99 8.18 17.98 -9.34
N PRO A 100 8.59 17.63 -8.10
CA PRO A 100 9.03 16.27 -7.81
C PRO A 100 7.94 15.27 -8.23
N PRO A 101 8.32 14.10 -8.77
CA PRO A 101 7.34 13.11 -9.20
C PRO A 101 6.48 12.72 -8.00
N LEU A 102 5.16 12.76 -8.19
CA LEU A 102 4.22 12.32 -7.16
C LEU A 102 4.35 10.80 -7.02
N ILE A 103 4.55 10.31 -5.81
CA ILE A 103 4.69 8.89 -5.50
C ILE A 103 3.52 8.48 -4.59
N VAL A 104 2.89 7.37 -4.92
CA VAL A 104 1.85 6.72 -4.12
C VAL A 104 2.37 5.37 -3.66
N ASP A 105 2.26 5.11 -2.36
CA ASP A 105 2.67 3.86 -1.76
C ASP A 105 1.45 2.96 -1.51
N LEU A 106 1.53 1.73 -2.02
CA LEU A 106 0.67 0.61 -1.67
C LEU A 106 1.39 -0.24 -0.62
N ASP A 107 0.82 -0.30 0.58
CA ASP A 107 1.23 -1.26 1.59
C ASP A 107 0.42 -2.55 1.44
N VAL A 108 1.13 -3.67 1.32
CA VAL A 108 0.56 -5.01 1.33
C VAL A 108 0.90 -5.65 2.66
N VAL A 109 -0.11 -5.96 3.46
CA VAL A 109 0.04 -6.55 4.80
C VAL A 109 -0.47 -7.97 4.78
N GLU A 110 0.41 -8.96 4.90
CA GLU A 110 0.03 -10.34 5.17
C GLU A 110 -0.24 -10.49 6.67
N GLU A 111 -1.43 -10.95 7.01
CA GLU A 111 -1.85 -11.27 8.37
C GLU A 111 -1.98 -12.78 8.52
N ASP A 112 -1.30 -13.32 9.55
CA ASP A 112 -1.50 -14.68 10.03
C ASP A 112 -2.76 -14.75 10.89
N VAL A 113 -3.85 -15.26 10.30
CA VAL A 113 -5.19 -15.27 10.89
C VAL A 113 -5.27 -16.13 12.15
N ALA A 114 -4.43 -17.16 12.27
CA ALA A 114 -4.43 -18.03 13.45
C ALA A 114 -3.81 -17.35 14.67
N ARG A 115 -2.98 -16.33 14.46
CA ARG A 115 -2.28 -15.57 15.50
C ARG A 115 -2.82 -14.15 15.66
N SER A 116 -3.84 -13.79 14.88
CA SER A 116 -4.43 -12.47 14.90
C SER A 116 -5.65 -12.39 15.83
N ARG A 117 -6.08 -11.16 16.13
CA ARG A 117 -7.22 -10.91 17.02
C ARG A 117 -8.57 -11.30 16.43
N SER A 118 -8.63 -11.40 15.11
CA SER A 118 -9.86 -11.72 14.39
C SER A 118 -9.62 -12.85 13.40
N VAL A 119 -9.98 -14.05 13.86
CA VAL A 119 -9.91 -15.29 13.08
C VAL A 119 -10.88 -15.29 11.90
N TYR A 120 -11.93 -14.48 11.98
CA TYR A 120 -12.97 -14.41 10.96
C TYR A 120 -12.87 -13.09 10.19
N CYS A 121 -13.17 -13.14 8.90
CA CYS A 121 -13.43 -11.92 8.15
C CYS A 121 -14.86 -11.48 8.42
N ASP A 122 -15.04 -10.27 8.95
CA ASP A 122 -16.37 -9.72 9.21
C ASP A 122 -17.23 -9.66 7.93
N GLN A 123 -16.62 -9.36 6.78
CA GLN A 123 -17.32 -9.33 5.50
C GLN A 123 -17.81 -10.73 5.09
N CYS A 124 -16.94 -11.76 5.18
CA CYS A 124 -17.33 -13.15 4.92
C CYS A 124 -18.41 -13.66 5.88
N ARG A 125 -18.35 -13.24 7.16
CA ARG A 125 -19.33 -13.63 8.18
C ARG A 125 -20.72 -13.10 7.84
N VAL A 126 -20.81 -11.86 7.37
CA VAL A 126 -22.08 -11.21 7.00
C VAL A 126 -22.66 -11.82 5.71
N VAL A 127 -21.84 -12.25 4.75
CA VAL A 127 -22.29 -12.85 3.48
C VAL A 127 -22.53 -14.37 3.53
N GLY A 128 -22.62 -14.96 4.73
CA GLY A 128 -23.10 -16.35 4.88
C GLY A 128 -22.04 -17.45 4.81
N TRP A 129 -20.74 -17.13 4.93
CA TRP A 129 -19.67 -18.15 4.99
C TRP A 129 -19.59 -18.90 6.35
N SER A 130 -20.72 -19.06 7.05
CA SER A 130 -20.95 -19.94 8.21
C SER A 130 -19.97 -19.87 9.38
N GLY A 131 -19.30 -18.74 9.62
CA GLY A 131 -18.43 -18.56 10.80
C GLY A 131 -17.22 -19.50 10.85
N HIS A 132 -16.83 -20.11 9.72
CA HIS A 132 -15.61 -20.88 9.60
C HIS A 132 -14.47 -19.98 9.10
N PRO A 133 -13.21 -20.17 9.54
CA PRO A 133 -12.08 -19.43 9.00
C PRO A 133 -11.94 -19.77 7.51
N VAL A 134 -12.12 -18.77 6.65
CA VAL A 134 -12.05 -18.93 5.19
C VAL A 134 -10.63 -19.32 4.73
N CYS A 135 -9.61 -18.88 5.48
CA CYS A 135 -8.20 -19.12 5.18
C CYS A 135 -7.30 -18.85 6.40
N GLY A 136 -6.12 -19.49 6.44
CA GLY A 136 -5.11 -19.24 7.48
C GLY A 136 -4.32 -17.93 7.31
N LYS A 137 -4.41 -17.26 6.16
CA LYS A 137 -3.78 -15.94 5.94
C LYS A 137 -4.69 -15.03 5.14
N ARG A 138 -4.65 -13.73 5.42
CA ARG A 138 -5.32 -12.70 4.61
C ARG A 138 -4.35 -11.57 4.29
N TYR A 139 -4.58 -10.89 3.17
CA TYR A 139 -3.72 -9.83 2.68
C TYR A 139 -4.51 -8.53 2.62
N HIS A 140 -4.01 -7.50 3.29
CA HIS A 140 -4.57 -6.15 3.23
C HIS A 140 -3.79 -5.36 2.18
N PHE A 141 -4.50 -4.66 1.31
CA PHE A 141 -3.95 -3.77 0.31
C PHE A 141 -4.39 -2.36 0.65
N ILE A 142 -3.44 -1.53 1.08
CA ILE A 142 -3.71 -0.23 1.71
C ILE A 142 -2.97 0.87 0.96
N ILE A 143 -3.71 1.88 0.51
CA ILE A 143 -3.15 3.17 0.08
C ILE A 143 -3.59 4.20 1.11
N ARG A 144 -2.63 4.86 1.75
CA ARG A 144 -2.90 5.90 2.74
C ARG A 144 -3.10 7.26 2.08
N SER A 145 -3.83 8.17 2.75
CA SER A 145 -4.09 9.52 2.25
C SER A 145 -2.83 10.39 2.23
N ASP A 146 -2.80 11.40 1.37
CA ASP A 146 -1.62 12.28 1.23
C ASP A 146 -1.32 13.08 2.52
N SER A 147 -2.34 13.35 3.35
CA SER A 147 -2.18 13.96 4.68
C SER A 147 -1.43 13.06 5.66
N SER A 148 -1.50 11.74 5.46
CA SER A 148 -0.77 10.72 6.22
C SER A 148 0.52 10.25 5.54
N ALA A 149 0.80 10.67 4.30
CA ALA A 149 2.03 10.33 3.58
C ALA A 149 3.19 11.31 3.86
N ALA A 150 2.90 12.59 4.11
CA ALA A 150 3.90 13.59 4.55
C ALA A 150 4.25 13.45 6.05
N SER A 151 3.43 12.73 6.80
CA SER A 151 3.72 12.28 8.15
C SER A 151 4.22 10.85 8.05
N HIS A 152 5.55 10.68 8.07
CA HIS A 152 6.10 9.43 8.54
C HIS A 152 5.42 9.11 9.88
N VAL A 153 4.48 8.17 9.82
CA VAL A 153 3.80 7.51 10.91
C VAL A 153 4.10 8.11 12.30
N ASN A 154 3.33 9.12 12.69
CA ASN A 154 3.42 9.63 14.04
C ASN A 154 2.66 8.66 14.94
N GLN A 155 3.35 7.63 15.42
CA GLN A 155 2.84 6.77 16.47
C GLN A 155 2.37 7.65 17.64
N THR A 156 1.16 7.44 18.12
CA THR A 156 0.62 8.22 19.22
C THR A 156 0.78 7.45 20.52
N CYS A 157 1.05 8.15 21.60
CA CYS A 157 1.09 7.54 22.92
C CYS A 157 -0.30 6.98 23.26
N ALA A 158 -0.37 5.68 23.58
CA ALA A 158 -1.61 5.02 23.98
C ALA A 158 -2.28 5.67 25.21
N ARG A 159 -1.50 6.35 26.06
CA ARG A 159 -1.99 7.01 27.27
C ARG A 159 -2.49 8.43 27.04
N CYS A 160 -1.72 9.28 26.36
CA CYS A 160 -2.01 10.72 26.27
C CYS A 160 -2.27 11.24 24.86
N GLY A 161 -2.16 10.39 23.83
CA GLY A 161 -2.42 10.74 22.43
C GLY A 161 -1.37 11.64 21.78
N SER A 162 -0.30 12.02 22.50
CA SER A 162 0.79 12.83 21.95
C SER A 162 1.58 12.06 20.89
N LEU A 163 2.07 12.76 19.87
CA LEU A 163 2.90 12.19 18.81
C LEU A 163 4.27 11.78 19.38
N LEU A 164 4.67 10.55 19.11
CA LEU A 164 6.00 10.02 19.40
C LEU A 164 6.92 10.34 18.23
N GLN A 165 8.13 10.81 18.55
CA GLN A 165 9.20 10.96 17.57
C GLN A 165 9.98 9.64 17.51
N ASP A 166 10.25 9.16 16.29
CA ASP A 166 11.25 8.14 15.96
C ASP A 166 11.41 6.97 16.95
N PHE A 167 10.66 5.87 16.74
CA PHE A 167 10.84 4.55 17.37
C PHE A 167 10.85 4.47 18.91
N ASP A 168 10.77 5.60 19.61
CA ASP A 168 10.78 5.61 21.05
C ASP A 168 9.47 5.03 21.55
N THR A 169 9.58 3.89 22.24
CA THR A 169 8.46 3.33 23.00
C THR A 169 8.08 4.23 24.17
N ARG A 170 8.94 5.18 24.56
CA ARG A 170 8.69 6.09 25.67
C ARG A 170 8.17 7.45 25.22
N CYS A 171 7.01 7.82 25.74
CA CYS A 171 6.41 9.12 25.49
C CYS A 171 7.17 10.25 26.19
N THR A 172 7.56 11.28 25.43
CA THR A 172 8.24 12.47 25.97
C THR A 172 7.34 13.36 26.83
N VAL A 173 6.01 13.27 26.66
CA VAL A 173 5.04 14.10 27.38
C VAL A 173 4.63 13.50 28.72
N CYS A 174 4.28 12.21 28.75
CA CYS A 174 3.78 11.55 29.95
C CYS A 174 4.72 10.47 30.50
N SER A 175 5.89 10.28 29.89
CA SER A 175 6.88 9.24 30.25
C SER A 175 6.35 7.79 30.18
N TYR A 176 5.17 7.58 29.59
CA TYR A 176 4.60 6.25 29.41
C TYR A 176 5.45 5.43 28.43
N GLU A 177 5.80 4.22 28.82
CA GLU A 177 6.50 3.25 27.97
C GLU A 177 5.48 2.30 27.35
N MET A 178 5.45 2.26 26.01
CA MET A 178 4.56 1.43 25.24
C MET A 178 4.97 -0.03 25.37
N SER A 179 4.01 -0.84 25.78
CA SER A 179 4.14 -2.29 25.82
C SER A 179 4.04 -2.89 24.41
N ALA A 180 4.36 -4.17 24.29
CA ALA A 180 4.12 -4.93 23.06
C ALA A 180 2.63 -4.95 22.68
N ASP A 181 1.74 -5.01 23.68
CA ASP A 181 0.29 -5.00 23.46
C ASP A 181 -0.19 -3.65 22.93
N ASP A 182 0.37 -2.53 23.44
CA ASP A 182 0.05 -1.19 22.93
C ASP A 182 0.52 -0.99 21.48
N LEU A 183 1.69 -1.56 21.14
CA LEU A 183 2.22 -1.55 19.78
C LEU A 183 1.34 -2.37 18.83
N GLU A 184 0.85 -3.51 19.30
CA GLU A 184 -0.08 -4.35 18.55
C GLU A 184 -1.43 -3.65 18.36
N ASP A 185 -2.02 -3.09 19.42
CA ASP A 185 -3.25 -2.28 19.38
C ASP A 185 -3.15 -1.19 18.31
N TRP A 186 -2.04 -0.46 18.34
CA TRP A 186 -1.79 0.63 17.42
C TRP A 186 -1.69 0.14 15.97
N ALA A 187 -1.05 -1.02 15.72
CA ALA A 187 -1.00 -1.62 14.38
C ALA A 187 -2.39 -1.96 13.83
N TYR A 188 -3.29 -2.50 14.66
CA TYR A 188 -4.68 -2.75 14.26
C TYR A 188 -5.49 -1.48 14.03
N LEU A 189 -5.27 -0.44 14.84
CA LEU A 189 -5.90 0.88 14.62
C LEU A 189 -5.51 1.45 13.26
N GLN A 190 -4.25 1.28 12.85
CA GLN A 190 -3.82 1.68 11.51
C GLN A 190 -4.50 0.87 10.42
N LEU A 191 -4.66 -0.45 10.58
CA LEU A 191 -5.40 -1.25 9.59
C LEU A 191 -6.86 -0.79 9.48
N GLY A 192 -7.47 -0.34 10.57
CA GLY A 192 -8.86 0.13 10.61
C GLY A 192 -9.11 1.57 10.18
N ASP A 193 -8.06 2.34 9.87
CA ASP A 193 -8.16 3.79 9.60
C ASP A 193 -9.15 4.10 8.47
N SER A 194 -10.02 5.08 8.73
CA SER A 194 -11.03 5.56 7.78
C SER A 194 -10.51 6.49 6.72
N THR A 195 -9.30 7.02 6.89
CA THR A 195 -8.68 7.96 5.96
C THR A 195 -7.92 7.26 4.82
N HIS A 196 -7.85 5.93 4.80
CA HIS A 196 -7.25 5.17 3.70
C HIS A 196 -7.92 5.50 2.36
N LEU A 197 -7.12 5.80 1.33
CA LEU A 197 -7.60 5.96 -0.05
C LEU A 197 -8.08 4.63 -0.63
N LEU A 198 -7.41 3.54 -0.30
CA LEU A 198 -7.79 2.20 -0.67
C LEU A 198 -7.59 1.29 0.54
N HIS A 199 -8.58 0.45 0.83
CA HIS A 199 -8.39 -0.69 1.70
C HIS A 199 -9.15 -1.89 1.16
N GLY A 200 -8.42 -2.81 0.54
CA GLY A 200 -8.93 -4.12 0.13
C GLY A 200 -8.39 -5.24 1.01
N VAL A 201 -9.17 -6.30 1.21
CA VAL A 201 -8.74 -7.52 1.91
C VAL A 201 -8.93 -8.71 0.98
N ILE A 202 -7.87 -9.50 0.78
CA ILE A 202 -7.92 -10.70 -0.06
C ILE A 202 -7.49 -11.93 0.74
N HIS A 203 -8.31 -12.96 0.71
CA HIS A 203 -8.06 -14.25 1.32
C HIS A 203 -7.14 -15.12 0.46
N THR A 204 -6.42 -16.09 1.04
CA THR A 204 -5.50 -16.96 0.25
C THR A 204 -6.19 -17.78 -0.84
N ASN A 205 -7.50 -18.01 -0.71
CA ASN A 205 -8.32 -18.68 -1.72
C ASN A 205 -8.63 -17.77 -2.93
N GLY A 206 -8.21 -16.50 -2.90
CA GLY A 206 -8.40 -15.54 -3.97
C GLY A 206 -9.69 -14.74 -3.89
N TYR A 207 -10.52 -14.92 -2.86
CA TYR A 207 -11.71 -14.09 -2.66
C TYR A 207 -11.33 -12.78 -1.97
N GLY A 208 -11.80 -11.66 -2.53
CA GLY A 208 -11.48 -10.32 -2.05
C GLY A 208 -12.70 -9.50 -1.68
N HIS A 209 -12.52 -8.63 -0.68
CA HIS A 209 -13.47 -7.61 -0.25
C HIS A 209 -12.83 -6.23 -0.38
N LEU A 210 -13.62 -5.27 -0.85
CA LEU A 210 -13.21 -3.88 -0.89
C LEU A 210 -13.87 -3.16 0.29
N LEU A 211 -13.07 -2.74 1.27
CA LEU A 211 -13.57 -2.11 2.49
C LEU A 211 -13.69 -0.60 2.34
N ARG A 212 -12.73 0.04 1.66
CA ARG A 212 -12.71 1.49 1.47
C ARG A 212 -12.13 1.89 0.14
N VAL A 213 -12.74 2.92 -0.44
CA VAL A 213 -12.25 3.66 -1.59
C VAL A 213 -12.57 5.12 -1.35
N ASN A 214 -11.54 5.91 -1.13
CA ASN A 214 -11.63 7.35 -0.92
C ASN A 214 -10.86 8.04 -2.05
N GLY A 215 -11.54 8.89 -2.80
CA GLY A 215 -10.95 9.75 -3.82
C GLY A 215 -10.65 11.15 -3.29
N ARG A 216 -10.79 12.15 -4.16
CA ARG A 216 -10.75 13.57 -3.78
C ARG A 216 -11.79 13.94 -2.73
N GLU A 217 -12.98 13.33 -2.80
CA GLU A 217 -14.05 13.52 -1.81
C GLU A 217 -13.67 13.01 -0.41
N GLY A 218 -12.74 12.05 -0.32
CA GLY A 218 -12.18 11.54 0.93
C GLY A 218 -10.83 12.17 1.31
N GLY A 219 -10.45 13.28 0.68
CA GLY A 219 -9.27 14.07 1.08
C GLY A 219 -7.97 13.78 0.31
N SER A 220 -7.98 12.96 -0.76
CA SER A 220 -6.80 12.87 -1.65
C SER A 220 -6.61 14.18 -2.43
N LYS A 221 -5.37 14.64 -2.52
CA LYS A 221 -5.02 15.81 -3.33
C LYS A 221 -4.82 15.46 -4.80
N PHE A 222 -4.48 14.21 -5.10
CA PHE A 222 -4.00 13.81 -6.42
C PHE A 222 -4.84 12.72 -7.09
N LEU A 223 -5.31 11.72 -6.34
CA LEU A 223 -6.06 10.58 -6.88
C LEU A 223 -7.57 10.81 -6.79
N THR A 224 -8.29 10.56 -7.89
CA THR A 224 -9.75 10.47 -7.87
C THR A 224 -10.19 9.07 -7.40
N GLY A 225 -11.43 8.94 -6.94
CA GLY A 225 -11.97 7.62 -6.58
C GLY A 225 -11.96 6.66 -7.77
N ARG A 226 -12.15 7.19 -8.99
CA ARG A 226 -12.05 6.43 -10.25
C ARG A 226 -10.64 5.91 -10.48
N ASP A 227 -9.60 6.70 -10.20
CA ASP A 227 -8.21 6.26 -10.38
C ASP A 227 -7.86 5.11 -9.41
N VAL A 228 -8.29 5.25 -8.15
CA VAL A 228 -8.11 4.22 -7.12
C VAL A 228 -8.86 2.94 -7.48
N MET A 229 -10.12 3.03 -7.87
CA MET A 229 -10.91 1.87 -8.34
C MET A 229 -10.27 1.21 -9.55
N GLY A 230 -9.89 1.99 -10.57
CA GLY A 230 -9.27 1.46 -11.77
C GLY A 230 -7.96 0.73 -11.46
N PHE A 231 -7.15 1.26 -10.54
CA PHE A 231 -5.96 0.57 -10.04
C PHE A 231 -6.33 -0.75 -9.33
N TRP A 232 -7.30 -0.72 -8.43
CA TRP A 232 -7.74 -1.91 -7.69
C TRP A 232 -8.24 -3.02 -8.63
N ASP A 233 -9.06 -2.69 -9.61
CA ASP A 233 -9.58 -3.65 -10.59
C ASP A 233 -8.46 -4.31 -11.41
N ARG A 234 -7.51 -3.50 -11.88
CA ARG A 234 -6.35 -3.99 -12.64
C ARG A 234 -5.45 -4.87 -11.79
N LEU A 235 -5.21 -4.48 -10.53
CA LEU A 235 -4.45 -5.27 -9.56
C LEU A 235 -5.13 -6.62 -9.30
N CYS A 236 -6.44 -6.63 -9.07
CA CYS A 236 -7.22 -7.85 -8.83
C CYS A 236 -7.19 -8.80 -10.03
N LYS A 237 -7.33 -8.26 -11.26
CA LYS A 237 -7.22 -9.04 -12.50
C LYS A 237 -5.85 -9.69 -12.65
N MET A 238 -4.78 -8.92 -12.47
CA MET A 238 -3.41 -9.45 -12.53
C MET A 238 -3.15 -10.52 -11.46
N LEU A 239 -3.69 -10.36 -10.26
CA LEU A 239 -3.50 -11.30 -9.15
C LEU A 239 -4.45 -12.50 -9.20
N CYS A 240 -5.36 -12.59 -10.17
CA CYS A 240 -6.41 -13.60 -10.27
C CYS A 240 -7.31 -13.69 -9.03
N VAL A 241 -7.81 -12.53 -8.60
CA VAL A 241 -8.72 -12.38 -7.46
C VAL A 241 -10.17 -12.45 -7.94
N SER A 242 -10.99 -13.24 -7.25
CA SER A 242 -12.45 -13.23 -7.39
C SER A 242 -13.03 -12.18 -6.43
N LEU A 243 -13.43 -11.03 -6.98
CA LEU A 243 -14.00 -9.94 -6.17
C LEU A 243 -15.43 -10.27 -5.75
N VAL A 244 -15.72 -10.06 -4.46
CA VAL A 244 -17.09 -10.04 -3.92
C VAL A 244 -17.35 -8.62 -3.43
N ASP A 245 -18.02 -7.83 -4.27
CA ASP A 245 -18.43 -6.47 -3.93
C ASP A 245 -19.76 -6.49 -3.13
N VAL A 246 -19.93 -5.52 -2.22
CA VAL A 246 -21.13 -5.35 -1.37
C VAL A 246 -22.35 -4.96 -2.21
N ASN A 247 -22.16 -4.57 -3.48
CA ASN A 247 -23.23 -4.36 -4.46
C ASN A 247 -23.38 -5.55 -5.43
N GLY A 248 -23.35 -6.78 -4.92
CA GLY A 248 -23.69 -7.99 -5.67
C GLY A 248 -25.17 -8.07 -6.07
N ALA A 249 -25.65 -7.13 -6.87
CA ALA A 249 -26.75 -7.40 -7.79
C ALA A 249 -26.14 -8.10 -9.01
N ALA A 250 -26.19 -9.44 -8.97
CA ALA A 250 -26.13 -10.23 -10.19
C ALA A 250 -27.49 -10.06 -10.90
N GLY A 251 -27.48 -9.54 -12.13
CA GLY A 251 -28.67 -9.41 -12.98
C GLY A 251 -28.76 -8.06 -13.67
#